data_AF-A0A7C5CN54-F1
#
_entry.id   AF-A0A7C5CN54-F1
#
_cell.length_a   1.000
_cell.length_b   1.000
_cell.length_c   1.000
_cell.angle_alpha   90.00
_cell.angle_beta   90.00
_cell.angle_gamma   90.00
#
_symmetry.space_group_name_H-M   'P 1'
#
loop_
_entity.id
_entity.type
_entity.pdbx_description
1 polymer ?
#
loop_
_entity_poly.entity_id
_entity_poly.type
_entity_poly.pdbx_seq_one_letter_code
_entity_poly.pdbx_strand_id
1 'polypeptide(L)'
;MVSLLRFSTGSTHPRRRGFIYVFSLFGSLILLLSLSACNELEEDLANAPEDEQIQRYDLGELALALGTSHTQVSSNIKQLWGVDLVCTQHNVALTSNKRKFVMQNCHVPAHDSAMSSNHEPSTSHSTHAHDDKTQAYQLWDETVESLKLRFFEEKLVQIEILLQINDRYEALYKKQAKRLFAALGKPDMMSLERIVWQTEQDRAILREVQQGRVHLLLQNKLLNDQLIETHQQMER
;
A
#
# COMPACT_ATOMS: atom_id res chain seq x y z
N MET A 1 -9.66 56.98 -22.71
CA MET A 1 -9.23 57.26 -21.33
C MET A 1 -8.12 56.28 -21.00
N VAL A 2 -6.88 56.77 -20.94
CA VAL A 2 -5.66 55.98 -20.73
C VAL A 2 -5.07 56.45 -19.40
N SER A 3 -5.01 55.54 -18.41
CA SER A 3 -4.34 55.79 -17.14
C SER A 3 -2.86 55.43 -17.27
N LEU A 4 -2.01 56.44 -17.26
CA LEU A 4 -0.55 56.34 -17.15
C LEU A 4 -0.17 56.20 -15.68
N LEU A 5 0.35 55.03 -15.28
CA LEU A 5 1.05 54.86 -14.01
C LEU A 5 2.55 55.08 -14.23
N ARG A 6 3.08 56.16 -13.66
CA ARG A 6 4.52 56.41 -13.53
C ARG A 6 5.05 55.63 -12.32
N PHE A 7 5.97 54.70 -12.55
CA PHE A 7 6.83 54.17 -11.49
C PHE A 7 8.14 54.96 -11.43
N SER A 8 8.41 55.50 -10.25
CA SER A 8 9.60 56.24 -9.88
C SER A 8 10.71 55.26 -9.50
N THR A 9 11.87 55.37 -10.15
CA THR A 9 13.10 54.67 -9.79
C THR A 9 13.96 55.57 -8.90
N GLY A 10 14.22 55.13 -7.67
CA GLY A 10 15.26 55.69 -6.78
C GLY A 10 16.04 54.54 -6.15
N SER A 11 17.31 54.36 -6.56
CA SER A 11 18.52 54.75 -5.81
C SER A 11 18.97 53.68 -4.81
N THR A 12 19.88 52.77 -5.21
CA THR A 12 21.32 52.72 -4.89
C THR A 12 21.69 52.37 -3.45
N HIS A 13 22.06 51.11 -3.23
CA HIS A 13 23.10 50.75 -2.25
C HIS A 13 24.06 49.67 -2.81
N PRO A 14 25.38 49.86 -2.69
CA PRO A 14 26.40 48.88 -3.05
C PRO A 14 26.81 48.02 -1.85
N ARG A 15 27.45 46.88 -2.13
CA ARG A 15 28.09 45.90 -1.22
C ARG A 15 27.22 44.75 -0.70
N ARG A 16 27.18 43.67 -1.49
CA ARG A 16 27.34 42.27 -1.02
C ARG A 16 27.63 41.34 -2.21
N ARG A 17 28.81 41.50 -2.83
CA ARG A 17 29.36 40.51 -3.78
C ARG A 17 30.03 39.41 -2.94
N GLY A 18 29.30 38.32 -2.68
CA GLY A 18 29.83 37.20 -1.91
C GLY A 18 28.83 36.08 -1.61
N PHE A 19 27.53 36.28 -1.85
CA PHE A 19 26.49 35.31 -1.50
C PHE A 19 25.75 34.68 -2.71
N ILE A 20 26.13 35.02 -3.94
CA ILE A 20 25.42 34.57 -5.15
C ILE A 20 26.02 33.26 -5.72
N TYR A 21 27.29 32.95 -5.43
CA TYR A 21 27.93 31.74 -5.98
C TYR A 21 27.61 30.44 -5.22
N VAL A 22 27.15 30.52 -3.96
CA VAL A 22 26.82 29.31 -3.18
C VAL A 22 25.48 28.73 -3.61
N PHE A 23 24.47 29.56 -3.91
CA PHE A 23 23.17 29.07 -4.39
C PHE A 23 23.21 28.45 -5.79
N SER A 24 24.15 28.85 -6.64
CA SER A 24 24.29 28.28 -7.99
C SER A 24 24.87 26.86 -8.00
N LEU A 25 25.77 26.53 -7.06
CA LEU A 25 26.38 25.19 -7.00
C LEU A 25 25.45 24.15 -6.35
N PHE A 26 24.64 24.54 -5.38
CA PHE A 26 23.62 23.64 -4.79
C PHE A 26 22.47 23.34 -5.75
N GLY A 27 22.07 24.30 -6.60
CA GLY A 27 21.03 24.08 -7.60
C GLY A 27 21.41 23.06 -8.68
N SER A 28 22.65 23.08 -9.15
CA SER A 28 23.15 22.12 -10.14
C SER A 28 23.30 20.70 -9.58
N LEU A 29 23.66 20.56 -8.30
CA LEU A 29 23.78 19.25 -7.65
C LEU A 29 22.41 18.57 -7.46
N ILE A 30 21.38 19.35 -7.10
CA ILE A 30 20.00 18.83 -6.97
C ILE A 30 19.45 18.38 -8.32
N LEU A 31 19.72 19.14 -9.40
CA LEU A 31 19.33 18.77 -10.76
C LEU A 31 20.01 17.49 -11.27
N LEU A 32 21.29 17.28 -10.94
CA LEU A 32 22.02 16.06 -11.29
C LEU A 32 21.54 14.84 -10.51
N LEU A 33 21.17 15.00 -9.24
CA LEU A 33 20.60 13.91 -8.43
C LEU A 33 19.20 13.50 -8.93
N SER A 34 18.37 14.46 -9.38
CA SER A 34 17.06 14.15 -9.97
C SER A 34 17.16 13.38 -11.30
N LEU A 35 18.21 13.59 -12.10
CA LEU A 35 18.39 12.87 -13.37
C LEU A 35 18.78 11.40 -13.16
N SER A 36 19.61 11.11 -12.16
CA SER A 36 20.04 9.73 -11.88
C SER A 36 18.90 8.83 -11.39
N ALA A 37 18.00 9.36 -10.57
CA ALA A 37 16.86 8.61 -10.04
C ALA A 37 15.76 8.33 -11.07
N CYS A 38 15.69 9.11 -12.15
CA CYS A 38 14.77 8.85 -13.26
C CYS A 38 15.26 7.69 -14.15
N ASN A 39 16.57 7.57 -14.38
CA ASN A 39 17.12 6.52 -15.24
C ASN A 39 16.92 5.11 -14.68
N GLU A 40 17.16 4.88 -13.38
CA GLU A 40 16.94 3.56 -12.76
C GLU A 40 15.47 3.14 -12.84
N LEU A 41 14.55 4.08 -12.64
CA LEU A 41 13.11 3.81 -12.69
C LEU A 41 12.65 3.48 -14.12
N GLU A 42 13.18 4.18 -15.11
CA GLU A 42 12.86 3.94 -16.53
C GLU A 42 13.39 2.57 -16.98
N GLU A 43 14.59 2.18 -16.51
CA GLU A 43 15.17 0.86 -16.76
C GLU A 43 14.34 -0.27 -16.10
N ASP A 44 13.92 -0.10 -14.85
CA ASP A 44 13.05 -1.07 -14.17
C ASP A 44 11.69 -1.20 -14.87
N LEU A 45 11.13 -0.09 -15.37
CA LEU A 45 9.89 -0.07 -16.17
C LEU A 45 10.05 -0.74 -17.54
N ALA A 46 11.24 -0.67 -18.15
CA ALA A 46 11.54 -1.30 -19.42
C ALA A 46 11.73 -2.82 -19.28
N ASN A 47 12.18 -3.28 -18.11
CA ASN A 47 12.45 -4.68 -17.80
C ASN A 47 11.28 -5.41 -17.11
N ALA A 48 10.17 -4.73 -16.83
CA ALA A 48 8.99 -5.34 -16.22
C ALA A 48 8.37 -6.40 -17.15
N PRO A 49 7.94 -7.57 -16.63
CA PRO A 49 7.34 -8.64 -17.44
C PRO A 49 6.00 -8.18 -18.05
N GLU A 50 5.68 -8.72 -19.23
CA GLU A 50 4.37 -8.52 -19.88
C GLU A 50 3.25 -9.26 -19.12
N ASP A 51 2.04 -8.70 -19.16
CA ASP A 51 0.89 -9.07 -18.30
C ASP A 51 0.53 -10.57 -18.28
N GLU A 52 0.78 -11.30 -19.37
CA GLU A 52 0.43 -12.72 -19.49
C GLU A 52 1.31 -13.64 -18.64
N GLN A 53 2.47 -13.17 -18.16
CA GLN A 53 3.43 -13.97 -17.40
C GLN A 53 3.35 -13.75 -15.88
N ILE A 54 2.47 -12.86 -15.43
CA ILE A 54 2.40 -12.45 -14.03
C ILE A 54 1.67 -13.53 -13.22
N GLN A 55 2.39 -14.16 -12.27
CA GLN A 55 1.75 -14.95 -11.22
C GLN A 55 0.88 -14.00 -10.39
N ARG A 56 -0.43 -14.03 -10.67
CA ARG A 56 -1.44 -13.08 -10.20
C ARG A 56 -1.23 -12.73 -8.73
N TYR A 57 -0.66 -11.55 -8.47
CA TYR A 57 -0.67 -10.87 -7.20
C TYR A 57 0.04 -11.58 -6.03
N ASP A 58 1.13 -12.30 -6.27
CA ASP A 58 1.92 -12.80 -5.14
C ASP A 58 2.64 -11.63 -4.43
N LEU A 59 2.12 -11.22 -3.28
CA LEU A 59 2.73 -10.20 -2.41
C LEU A 59 4.00 -10.70 -1.68
N GLY A 60 4.54 -11.85 -2.08
CA GLY A 60 5.75 -12.45 -1.55
C GLY A 60 5.41 -13.42 -0.42
N GLU A 61 5.92 -13.16 0.77
CA GLU A 61 5.79 -14.09 1.91
C GLU A 61 4.33 -14.36 2.34
N LEU A 62 3.40 -13.46 1.99
CA LEU A 62 1.98 -13.64 2.30
C LEU A 62 1.27 -14.65 1.36
N ALA A 63 1.82 -14.92 0.17
CA ALA A 63 1.21 -15.78 -0.86
C ALA A 63 -0.30 -15.50 -1.05
N LEU A 64 -0.70 -14.22 -0.99
CA LEU A 64 -2.09 -13.78 -1.13
C LEU A 64 -2.41 -13.39 -2.58
N ALA A 65 -2.87 -14.35 -3.36
CA ALA A 65 -3.39 -14.09 -4.71
C ALA A 65 -4.92 -13.95 -4.72
N LEU A 66 -5.45 -13.06 -5.57
CA LEU A 66 -6.89 -13.05 -5.87
C LEU A 66 -7.33 -14.41 -6.43
N GLY A 67 -8.50 -14.89 -6.00
CA GLY A 67 -9.05 -16.23 -6.34
C GLY A 67 -8.58 -17.36 -5.42
N THR A 68 -7.63 -17.12 -4.52
CA THR A 68 -7.21 -18.09 -3.49
C THR A 68 -8.38 -18.43 -2.56
N SER A 69 -8.47 -19.68 -2.10
CA SER A 69 -9.56 -20.07 -1.19
C SER A 69 -9.37 -19.49 0.22
N HIS A 70 -10.48 -19.26 0.92
CA HIS A 70 -10.48 -18.82 2.32
C HIS A 70 -9.64 -19.72 3.23
N THR A 71 -9.71 -21.04 3.05
CA THR A 71 -8.92 -22.02 3.83
C THR A 71 -7.42 -21.86 3.63
N GLN A 72 -6.98 -21.66 2.38
CA GLN A 72 -5.58 -21.47 2.05
C GLN A 72 -5.07 -20.14 2.58
N VAL A 73 -5.84 -19.06 2.40
CA VAL A 73 -5.51 -17.73 2.94
C VAL A 73 -5.40 -17.76 4.47
N SER A 74 -6.36 -18.38 5.14
CA SER A 74 -6.35 -18.51 6.61
C SER A 74 -5.13 -19.29 7.10
N SER A 75 -4.77 -20.38 6.41
CA SER A 75 -3.56 -21.15 6.72
C SER A 75 -2.28 -20.32 6.56
N ASN A 76 -2.17 -19.56 5.46
CA ASN A 76 -0.99 -18.73 5.19
C ASN A 76 -0.82 -17.64 6.24
N ILE A 77 -1.91 -16.93 6.58
CA ILE A 77 -1.90 -15.89 7.62
C ILE A 77 -1.53 -16.47 8.99
N LYS A 78 -2.12 -17.62 9.36
CA LYS A 78 -1.79 -18.30 10.62
C LYS A 78 -0.33 -18.74 10.67
N GLN A 79 0.20 -19.27 9.57
CA GLN A 79 1.59 -19.69 9.49
C GLN A 79 2.55 -18.49 9.59
N LEU A 80 2.23 -17.38 8.92
CA LEU A 80 3.12 -16.22 8.84
C LEU A 80 3.08 -15.37 10.11
N TRP A 81 1.90 -15.16 10.67
CA TRP A 81 1.66 -14.21 11.76
C TRP A 81 1.17 -14.85 13.06
N GLY A 82 0.96 -16.17 13.08
CA GLY A 82 0.52 -16.89 14.28
C GLY A 82 -0.92 -16.60 14.69
N VAL A 83 -1.71 -15.93 13.84
CA VAL A 83 -3.05 -15.44 14.18
C VAL A 83 -4.12 -15.94 13.21
N ASP A 84 -5.31 -16.16 13.75
CA ASP A 84 -6.48 -16.54 12.97
C ASP A 84 -7.23 -15.30 12.44
N LEU A 85 -7.76 -15.40 11.22
CA LEU A 85 -8.60 -14.34 10.64
C LEU A 85 -9.95 -14.26 11.36
N VAL A 86 -10.39 -13.03 11.63
CA VAL A 86 -11.72 -12.76 12.17
C VAL A 86 -12.63 -12.36 11.02
N CYS A 87 -13.64 -13.19 10.75
CA CYS A 87 -14.54 -13.02 9.60
C CYS A 87 -15.98 -12.76 10.00
N THR A 88 -16.63 -11.81 9.33
CA THR A 88 -18.08 -11.59 9.39
C THR A 88 -18.72 -12.01 8.07
N GLN A 89 -19.70 -12.91 8.15
CA GLN A 89 -20.42 -13.42 6.99
C GLN A 89 -21.69 -12.62 6.72
N HIS A 90 -21.94 -12.31 5.46
CA HIS A 90 -23.15 -11.67 4.96
C HIS A 90 -23.69 -12.47 3.78
N ASN A 91 -25.00 -12.67 3.75
CA ASN A 91 -25.68 -13.25 2.60
C ASN A 91 -26.09 -12.13 1.66
N VAL A 92 -25.69 -12.22 0.40
CA VAL A 92 -26.01 -11.26 -0.66
C VAL A 92 -26.91 -11.93 -1.68
N ALA A 93 -28.02 -11.30 -2.05
CA ALA A 93 -28.90 -11.82 -3.11
C ALA A 93 -28.65 -11.03 -4.39
N LEU A 94 -28.20 -11.71 -5.46
CA LEU A 94 -28.14 -11.07 -6.79
C LEU A 94 -29.56 -11.04 -7.37
N THR A 95 -29.99 -9.87 -7.83
CA THR A 95 -31.39 -9.52 -8.12
C THR A 95 -32.06 -10.31 -9.25
N SER A 96 -31.34 -11.14 -10.00
CA SER A 96 -31.89 -11.92 -11.13
C SER A 96 -32.16 -13.39 -10.82
N ASN A 97 -31.49 -13.96 -9.82
CA ASN A 97 -31.59 -15.38 -9.50
C ASN A 97 -31.75 -15.49 -8.00
N LYS A 98 -32.80 -16.19 -7.51
CA LYS A 98 -33.08 -16.44 -6.08
C LYS A 98 -31.94 -17.13 -5.28
N ARG A 99 -30.76 -17.28 -5.89
CA ARG A 99 -29.54 -17.77 -5.29
C ARG A 99 -28.99 -16.71 -4.34
N LYS A 100 -28.84 -17.10 -3.08
CA LYS A 100 -28.09 -16.34 -2.09
C LYS A 100 -26.61 -16.68 -2.28
N PHE A 101 -25.78 -15.66 -2.32
CA PHE A 101 -24.34 -15.76 -2.35
C PHE A 101 -23.77 -15.43 -0.98
N VAL A 102 -22.63 -16.04 -0.65
CA VAL A 102 -21.94 -15.80 0.60
C VAL A 102 -20.80 -14.81 0.37
N MET A 103 -20.84 -13.72 1.11
CA MET A 103 -19.74 -12.76 1.20
C MET A 103 -19.17 -12.79 2.62
N GLN A 104 -17.86 -12.81 2.75
CA GLN A 104 -17.17 -12.73 4.04
C GLN A 104 -16.20 -11.55 4.03
N ASN A 105 -16.29 -10.70 5.04
CA ASN A 105 -15.27 -9.69 5.31
C ASN A 105 -14.42 -10.20 6.46
N CYS A 106 -13.14 -10.42 6.19
CA CYS A 106 -12.18 -10.91 7.16
C CYS A 106 -11.14 -9.84 7.47
N HIS A 107 -10.61 -9.85 8.68
CA HIS A 107 -9.49 -9.02 9.07
C HIS A 107 -8.58 -9.78 10.01
N VAL A 108 -7.32 -9.35 10.07
CA VAL A 108 -6.41 -9.79 11.12
C VAL A 108 -6.74 -8.98 12.38
N PRO A 109 -6.93 -9.62 13.54
CA PRO A 109 -7.20 -8.90 14.78
C PRO A 109 -6.06 -7.91 15.04
N ALA A 110 -6.41 -6.73 15.54
CA ALA A 110 -5.43 -5.73 15.90
C ALA A 110 -4.37 -6.38 16.80
N HIS A 111 -3.10 -6.14 16.48
CA HIS A 111 -2.04 -6.53 17.39
C HIS A 111 -2.25 -5.70 18.66
N ASP A 112 -2.66 -6.34 19.75
CA ASP A 112 -2.81 -5.71 21.06
C ASP A 112 -1.41 -5.31 21.54
N SER A 113 -0.91 -4.17 21.07
CA SER A 113 0.24 -3.48 21.64
C SER A 113 -0.13 -2.83 23.00
N ALA A 114 -1.15 -3.37 23.67
CA ALA A 114 -1.67 -2.90 24.94
C ALA A 114 -0.59 -3.08 26.02
N MET A 115 0.17 -2.00 26.23
CA MET A 115 0.71 -1.57 27.51
C MET A 115 1.01 -2.70 28.49
N SER A 116 2.17 -3.35 28.33
CA SER A 116 2.89 -3.89 29.48
C SER A 116 3.46 -2.72 30.30
N SER A 117 2.58 -1.94 30.94
CA SER A 117 2.96 -1.03 32.01
C SER A 117 2.40 -1.57 33.32
N ASN A 118 3.32 -1.97 34.21
CA ASN A 118 3.14 -2.29 35.63
C ASN A 118 2.80 -3.75 35.96
N HIS A 119 3.78 -4.64 35.80
CA HIS A 119 3.89 -5.77 36.72
C HIS A 119 5.24 -5.76 37.42
N GLU A 120 5.17 -5.62 38.75
CA GLU A 120 6.29 -5.68 39.68
C GLU A 120 7.08 -6.99 39.52
N PRO A 121 8.42 -6.95 39.59
CA PRO A 121 9.24 -8.13 39.43
C PRO A 121 9.15 -9.01 40.68
N SER A 122 8.32 -10.04 40.63
CA SER A 122 8.36 -11.15 41.59
C SER A 122 9.45 -12.13 41.14
N THR A 123 10.56 -12.13 41.87
CA THR A 123 11.71 -13.00 41.64
C THR A 123 11.36 -14.47 41.91
N SER A 124 11.24 -15.27 40.86
CA SER A 124 11.40 -16.72 40.97
C SER A 124 12.10 -17.28 39.73
N HIS A 125 13.18 -18.03 39.97
CA HIS A 125 14.02 -18.62 38.94
C HIS A 125 13.25 -19.69 38.16
N SER A 126 13.05 -19.45 36.86
CA SER A 126 12.70 -20.47 35.86
C SER A 126 13.42 -20.15 34.55
N THR A 127 14.43 -20.94 34.24
CA THR A 127 15.23 -20.89 33.02
C THR A 127 14.52 -21.63 31.90
N HIS A 128 13.60 -20.95 31.20
CA HIS A 128 13.26 -21.17 29.79
C HIS A 128 12.53 -19.92 29.31
N ALA A 129 13.30 -18.85 29.06
CA ALA A 129 12.80 -17.65 28.41
C ALA A 129 12.48 -17.99 26.95
N HIS A 130 11.23 -18.40 26.70
CA HIS A 130 10.63 -18.22 25.39
C HIS A 130 10.57 -16.71 25.20
N ASP A 131 11.44 -16.19 24.33
CA ASP A 131 11.51 -14.79 23.95
C ASP A 131 10.19 -14.45 23.24
N ASP A 132 9.16 -14.14 24.03
CA ASP A 132 7.81 -13.76 23.62
C ASP A 132 7.88 -12.34 23.02
N LYS A 133 8.59 -12.24 21.90
CA LYS A 133 8.58 -11.07 21.06
C LYS A 133 7.23 -11.07 20.37
N THR A 134 6.33 -10.23 20.89
CA THR A 134 5.13 -9.78 20.21
C THR A 134 5.56 -9.19 18.86
N GLN A 135 5.57 -10.03 17.84
CA GLN A 135 6.10 -9.69 16.53
C GLN A 135 5.02 -8.90 15.80
N ALA A 136 5.23 -7.59 15.65
CA ALA A 136 4.39 -6.77 14.81
C ALA A 136 4.26 -7.42 13.42
N TYR A 137 3.06 -7.45 12.86
CA TYR A 137 2.85 -7.98 11.52
C TYR A 137 3.69 -7.18 10.53
N GLN A 138 4.55 -7.86 9.78
CA GLN A 138 5.42 -7.22 8.80
C GLN A 138 5.08 -7.67 7.38
N LEU A 139 5.17 -6.74 6.45
CA LEU A 139 5.19 -6.99 5.01
C LEU A 139 6.24 -6.06 4.40
N TRP A 140 7.21 -6.64 3.70
CA TRP A 140 8.29 -5.90 3.02
C TRP A 140 9.15 -5.03 3.95
N ASP A 141 9.41 -5.53 5.17
CA ASP A 141 10.08 -4.83 6.27
C ASP A 141 9.28 -3.63 6.83
N GLU A 142 8.05 -3.42 6.37
CA GLU A 142 7.15 -2.38 6.87
C GLU A 142 6.11 -2.97 7.81
N THR A 143 5.59 -2.16 8.73
CA THR A 143 4.61 -2.61 9.70
C THR A 143 3.22 -2.61 9.07
N VAL A 144 2.50 -3.73 9.15
CA VAL A 144 1.11 -3.84 8.72
C VAL A 144 0.20 -3.34 9.84
N GLU A 145 -0.39 -2.15 9.66
CA GLU A 145 -1.36 -1.59 10.61
C GLU A 145 -2.72 -2.28 10.49
N SER A 146 -3.12 -2.64 9.26
CA SER A 146 -4.36 -3.39 9.03
C SER A 146 -4.28 -4.24 7.78
N LEU A 147 -4.79 -5.48 7.86
CA LEU A 147 -5.09 -6.32 6.71
C LEU A 147 -6.59 -6.63 6.72
N LYS A 148 -7.29 -6.25 5.66
CA LYS A 148 -8.68 -6.65 5.40
C LYS A 148 -8.75 -7.45 4.12
N LEU A 149 -9.58 -8.49 4.15
CA LEU A 149 -9.78 -9.42 3.06
C LEU A 149 -11.27 -9.55 2.80
N ARG A 150 -11.67 -9.62 1.53
CA ARG A 150 -13.05 -9.91 1.16
C ARG A 150 -13.10 -11.19 0.35
N PHE A 151 -13.99 -12.08 0.74
CA PHE A 151 -14.26 -13.31 0.02
C PHE A 151 -15.67 -13.29 -0.57
N PHE A 152 -15.80 -13.82 -1.78
CA PHE A 152 -17.07 -14.11 -2.44
C PHE A 152 -17.08 -15.60 -2.79
N GLU A 153 -18.05 -16.36 -2.28
CA GLU A 153 -18.13 -17.81 -2.47
C GLU A 153 -16.79 -18.51 -2.12
N GLU A 154 -16.23 -18.20 -0.95
CA GLU A 154 -14.94 -18.74 -0.45
C GLU A 154 -13.70 -18.35 -1.28
N LYS A 155 -13.83 -17.45 -2.26
CA LYS A 155 -12.73 -16.98 -3.12
C LYS A 155 -12.33 -15.56 -2.76
N LEU A 156 -11.03 -15.31 -2.58
CA LEU A 156 -10.50 -13.99 -2.27
C LEU A 156 -10.71 -13.04 -3.45
N VAL A 157 -11.48 -11.96 -3.25
CA VAL A 157 -11.81 -10.98 -4.29
C VAL A 157 -11.25 -9.60 -4.02
N GLN A 158 -10.85 -9.31 -2.77
CA GLN A 158 -10.24 -8.05 -2.40
C GLN A 158 -9.23 -8.23 -1.27
N ILE A 159 -8.10 -7.54 -1.38
CA ILE A 159 -7.06 -7.41 -0.37
C ILE A 159 -6.86 -5.91 -0.12
N GLU A 160 -6.97 -5.49 1.12
CA GLU A 160 -6.73 -4.12 1.57
C GLU A 160 -5.68 -4.14 2.67
N ILE A 161 -4.54 -3.51 2.42
CA ILE A 161 -3.41 -3.44 3.35
C ILE A 161 -3.12 -1.99 3.65
N LEU A 162 -3.01 -1.66 4.93
CA LEU A 162 -2.48 -0.40 5.41
C LEU A 162 -1.10 -0.66 6.03
N LEU A 163 -0.07 -0.06 5.44
CA LEU A 163 1.31 -0.14 5.89
C LEU A 163 1.70 1.16 6.59
N GLN A 164 2.32 1.05 7.76
CA GLN A 164 3.12 2.11 8.36
C GLN A 164 4.54 1.96 7.86
N ILE A 165 5.01 2.97 7.14
CA ILE A 165 6.37 3.05 6.64
C ILE A 165 7.20 4.01 7.48
N ASN A 166 8.49 3.68 7.62
CA ASN A 166 9.44 4.54 8.35
C ASN A 166 9.94 5.71 7.49
N ASP A 167 9.96 5.51 6.17
CA ASP A 167 10.48 6.47 5.20
C ASP A 167 9.36 7.19 4.43
N ARG A 168 9.73 7.95 3.40
CA ARG A 168 8.77 8.56 2.46
C ARG A 168 8.21 7.51 1.51
N TYR A 169 7.01 7.74 1.01
CA TYR A 169 6.35 6.90 -0.01
C TYR A 169 7.25 6.54 -1.20
N GLU A 170 8.02 7.51 -1.71
CA GLU A 170 8.99 7.30 -2.80
C GLU A 170 10.08 6.28 -2.46
N ALA A 171 10.51 6.21 -1.20
CA ALA A 171 11.55 5.28 -0.77
C ALA A 171 11.02 3.84 -0.68
N LEU A 172 9.79 3.66 -0.17
CA LEU A 172 9.11 2.37 -0.21
C LEU A 172 9.04 1.85 -1.64
N TYR A 173 8.61 2.72 -2.54
CA TYR A 173 8.50 2.38 -3.94
C TYR A 173 9.84 1.98 -4.54
N LYS A 174 10.90 2.78 -4.38
CA LYS A 174 12.24 2.40 -4.89
C LYS A 174 12.74 1.07 -4.31
N LYS A 175 12.52 0.82 -3.01
CA LYS A 175 12.95 -0.39 -2.33
C LYS A 175 12.19 -1.63 -2.81
N GLN A 176 10.90 -1.49 -3.09
CA GLN A 176 10.01 -2.60 -3.41
C GLN A 176 9.55 -2.65 -4.87
N ALA A 177 9.95 -1.70 -5.72
CA ALA A 177 9.50 -1.56 -7.12
C ALA A 177 9.69 -2.87 -7.88
N LYS A 178 10.87 -3.49 -7.77
CA LYS A 178 11.16 -4.78 -8.39
C LYS A 178 10.16 -5.89 -7.99
N ARG A 179 9.79 -5.96 -6.71
CA ARG A 179 8.81 -6.96 -6.21
C ARG A 179 7.40 -6.62 -6.68
N LEU A 180 7.02 -5.35 -6.58
CA LEU A 180 5.72 -4.85 -7.05
C LEU A 180 5.55 -5.09 -8.55
N PHE A 181 6.57 -4.82 -9.36
CA PHE A 181 6.55 -5.04 -10.80
C PHE A 181 6.57 -6.52 -11.17
N ALA A 182 7.28 -7.36 -10.42
CA ALA A 182 7.21 -8.80 -10.62
C ALA A 182 5.79 -9.34 -10.32
N ALA A 183 5.10 -8.77 -9.32
CA ALA A 183 3.78 -9.24 -8.89
C ALA A 183 2.60 -8.61 -9.64
N LEU A 184 2.75 -7.37 -10.11
CA LEU A 184 1.68 -6.53 -10.68
C LEU A 184 1.93 -6.12 -12.13
N GLY A 185 3.15 -6.28 -12.64
CA GLY A 185 3.54 -5.82 -13.96
C GLY A 185 3.80 -4.32 -14.02
N LYS A 186 3.74 -3.79 -15.24
CA LYS A 186 3.93 -2.36 -15.51
C LYS A 186 2.67 -1.57 -15.11
N PRO A 187 2.79 -0.48 -14.35
CA PRO A 187 1.62 0.33 -13.97
C PRO A 187 1.07 1.13 -15.15
N ASP A 188 -0.25 1.25 -15.23
CA ASP A 188 -0.95 2.11 -16.20
C ASP A 188 -0.80 3.58 -15.87
N MET A 189 -0.76 3.90 -14.58
CA MET A 189 -0.66 5.28 -14.09
C MET A 189 0.28 5.34 -12.89
N MET A 190 1.20 6.30 -12.95
CA MET A 190 2.15 6.57 -11.87
C MET A 190 2.15 8.07 -11.59
N SER A 191 1.87 8.44 -10.34
CA SER A 191 2.03 9.79 -9.82
C SER A 191 2.72 9.74 -8.46
N LEU A 192 3.11 10.91 -7.93
CA LEU A 192 3.72 11.03 -6.60
C LEU A 192 2.80 10.53 -5.47
N GLU A 193 1.48 10.56 -5.68
CA GLU A 193 0.50 10.21 -4.66
C GLU A 193 -0.07 8.81 -4.86
N ARG A 194 0.00 8.27 -6.08
CA ARG A 194 -0.75 7.07 -6.46
C ARG A 194 -0.12 6.33 -7.64
N ILE A 195 -0.09 5.01 -7.53
CA ILE A 195 0.23 4.09 -8.61
C ILE A 195 -0.94 3.15 -8.82
N VAL A 196 -1.29 2.90 -10.07
CA VAL A 196 -2.43 2.08 -10.46
C VAL A 196 -2.02 1.07 -11.52
N TRP A 197 -2.43 -0.18 -11.28
CA TRP A 197 -2.41 -1.28 -12.23
C TRP A 197 -3.86 -1.72 -12.48
N GLN A 198 -4.23 -1.90 -13.73
CA GLN A 198 -5.57 -2.21 -14.17
C GLN A 198 -5.49 -3.17 -15.35
N THR A 199 -6.08 -4.34 -15.15
CA THR A 199 -6.36 -5.28 -16.24
C THR A 199 -7.86 -5.28 -16.51
N GLU A 200 -8.30 -6.11 -17.45
CA GLU A 200 -9.74 -6.32 -17.69
C GLU A 200 -10.44 -6.86 -16.44
N GLN A 201 -9.77 -7.74 -15.69
CA GLN A 201 -10.36 -8.49 -14.57
C GLN A 201 -10.07 -7.88 -13.21
N ASP A 202 -8.91 -7.24 -13.04
CA ASP A 202 -8.36 -6.91 -11.73
C ASP A 202 -7.82 -5.48 -11.68
N ARG A 203 -7.70 -4.96 -10.47
CA ARG A 203 -7.16 -3.61 -10.21
C ARG A 203 -6.31 -3.62 -8.95
N ALA A 204 -5.11 -3.07 -9.04
CA ALA A 204 -4.27 -2.75 -7.89
C ALA A 204 -4.06 -1.23 -7.78
N ILE A 205 -4.07 -0.72 -6.56
CA ILE A 205 -3.84 0.69 -6.25
C ILE A 205 -2.89 0.77 -5.06
N LEU A 206 -1.74 1.40 -5.26
CA LEU A 206 -0.85 1.81 -4.19
C LEU A 206 -0.95 3.33 -4.04
N ARG A 207 -1.19 3.84 -2.84
CA ARG A 207 -1.24 5.30 -2.59
C ARG A 207 -0.81 5.66 -1.19
N GLU A 208 -0.27 6.86 -1.03
CA GLU A 208 -0.10 7.46 0.29
C GLU A 208 -1.47 7.96 0.80
N VAL A 209 -1.81 7.63 2.05
CA VAL A 209 -3.07 8.10 2.69
C VAL A 209 -2.79 9.27 3.61
N GLN A 210 -1.66 9.20 4.32
CA GLN A 210 -1.11 10.25 5.15
C GLN A 210 0.41 10.03 5.23
N GLN A 211 1.14 11.03 5.72
CA GLN A 211 2.59 10.93 5.84
C GLN A 211 3.01 9.66 6.60
N GLY A 212 3.78 8.82 5.93
CA GLY A 212 4.27 7.55 6.51
C GLY A 212 3.23 6.42 6.53
N ARG A 213 2.06 6.57 5.89
CA ARG A 213 1.09 5.49 5.73
C ARG A 213 0.70 5.26 4.28
N VAL A 214 0.85 4.02 3.86
CA VAL A 214 0.62 3.59 2.49
C VAL A 214 -0.51 2.58 2.45
N HIS A 215 -1.44 2.79 1.54
CA HIS A 215 -2.56 1.91 1.32
C HIS A 215 -2.39 1.17 0.00
N LEU A 216 -2.40 -0.15 0.10
CA LEU A 216 -2.38 -1.07 -1.02
C LEU A 216 -3.73 -1.78 -1.11
N LEU A 217 -4.42 -1.59 -2.23
CA LEU A 217 -5.70 -2.23 -2.56
C LEU A 217 -5.51 -3.10 -3.79
N LEU A 218 -5.83 -4.38 -3.69
CA LEU A 218 -5.96 -5.29 -4.82
C LEU A 218 -7.39 -5.81 -4.85
N GLN A 219 -8.02 -5.81 -6.01
CA GLN A 219 -9.40 -6.27 -6.14
C GLN A 219 -9.70 -6.84 -7.51
N ASN A 220 -10.61 -7.80 -7.55
CA ASN A 220 -11.24 -8.23 -8.80
C ASN A 220 -12.31 -7.21 -9.20
N LYS A 221 -12.10 -6.52 -10.32
CA LYS A 221 -12.95 -5.44 -10.82
C LYS A 221 -14.36 -5.93 -11.10
N LEU A 222 -14.48 -7.01 -11.89
CA LEU A 222 -15.78 -7.52 -12.32
C LEU A 222 -16.66 -7.95 -11.15
N LEU A 223 -16.10 -8.71 -10.20
CA LEU A 223 -16.84 -9.16 -9.03
C LEU A 223 -17.14 -8.02 -8.06
N ASN A 224 -16.20 -7.09 -7.86
CA ASN A 224 -16.44 -5.98 -6.94
C ASN A 224 -17.49 -4.99 -7.48
N ASP A 225 -17.48 -4.71 -8.79
CA ASP A 225 -18.49 -3.85 -9.42
C ASP A 225 -19.91 -4.47 -9.28
N GLN A 226 -20.04 -5.78 -9.52
CA GLN A 226 -21.29 -6.52 -9.30
C GLN A 226 -21.77 -6.48 -7.84
N LEU A 227 -20.83 -6.59 -6.89
CA LEU A 227 -21.14 -6.51 -5.46
C LEU A 227 -21.63 -5.10 -5.06
N ILE A 228 -20.99 -4.06 -5.58
CA ILE A 228 -21.38 -2.66 -5.33
C ILE A 228 -22.79 -2.39 -5.86
N GLU A 229 -23.08 -2.80 -7.10
CA GLU A 229 -24.41 -2.65 -7.71
C GLU A 229 -25.48 -3.35 -6.87
N THR A 230 -25.19 -4.57 -6.40
CA THR A 230 -26.12 -5.33 -5.56
C THR A 230 -26.36 -4.66 -4.22
N HIS A 231 -25.31 -4.11 -3.60
CA HIS A 231 -25.45 -3.39 -2.34
C HIS A 231 -26.32 -2.14 -2.49
N GLN A 232 -26.07 -1.33 -3.53
CA GLN A 232 -26.87 -0.14 -3.83
C GLN A 232 -28.34 -0.46 -4.14
N GLN A 233 -28.63 -1.63 -4.69
CA GLN A 233 -30.00 -2.09 -4.93
C GLN A 233 -30.72 -2.49 -3.63
N MET A 234 -30.01 -2.99 -2.62
CA MET A 234 -30.61 -3.33 -1.32
C MET A 234 -30.95 -2.11 -0.46
N GLU A 235 -30.29 -0.98 -0.68
CA GLU A 235 -30.53 0.26 0.06
C GLU A 235 -31.71 1.09 -0.50
N ARG A 236 -32.26 0.71 -1.66
CA ARG A 236 -33.41 1.37 -2.31
C ARG A 236 -34.71 0.65 -2.01
#